data_AF-A0A1G7J2H7-F1
#
_entry.id   AF-A0A1G7J2H7-F1
#
_cell.length_a   1.000
_cell.length_b   1.000
_cell.length_c   1.000
_cell.angle_alpha   90.00
_cell.angle_beta   90.00
_cell.angle_gamma   90.00
#
_symmetry.space_group_name_H-M   'P 1'
#
loop_
_entity.id
_entity.type
_entity.pdbx_description
1 polymer ?
#
loop_
_entity_poly.entity_id
_entity_poly.type
_entity_poly.pdbx_seq_one_letter_code
_entity_poly.pdbx_strand_id
1 'polypeptide(L)'
;MTQTQGDLAGLSRFIFRAPNWYSTMTFALVIAAVTGVAVFDGRYVLGDAWEGIFFVGLPTIAASVLTPYVDGRLGGQLTPNRASLLALTCELVTVAVLMVAGLLVLVTGPVQNLVLTEPAVGALGQQFVFDALLLALASIFAIRLFVIVAVSRHSLPVAAIPASIQTVAAAVLLFIYSGTLRFLEVGGPIMNSYLSRPQAAPPELTVVIPRDFVLLGIVCLVYGGGVALFLRAIDSPWRRSLDVSVLDFVRGFIGHIAEGTRELEDFFEEIGEEAMVPVTVLVFRTENGAEKARFVLPMIHPGPMGDIGGGNLPERVARGAEGLAFPPHATAGHDFNLVTEREVDTILEAADSAIGEIEFTDEATVSVRASEGDAKLVGQAFGDDALTVATYAPEFADDVEYAVGLSAAAEARSAGLDDVMLVDAHNSNNGLEGEDLGHVTPGSRRSFDMITGAGAVGERLVDAERGQPNLGVAWDETPWEPEDGIGPLGVRVAVLEVGDHRTAYVLVDGNNMEPGLRGTLVDAIEGVDHAEVMTTDTHIVNTVEADNQVGAAIDDDELVAIVTELVDQAADDLEPVEAGMASERAAVTVFGNDRTETLASHANAMISMGATLAAAVIVAVLAISVFLFALA
;
A
#
# COMPACT_ATOMS: atom_id res chain seq x y z
N MET A 1 2.50 11.77 -8.82
CA MET A 1 2.91 11.35 -7.44
C MET A 1 3.89 12.33 -6.77
N THR A 2 3.79 12.53 -5.44
CA THR A 2 4.81 13.27 -4.64
C THR A 2 5.95 12.36 -4.15
N GLN A 3 7.15 12.92 -3.88
CA GLN A 3 8.29 12.16 -3.30
C GLN A 3 7.90 11.35 -2.05
N THR A 4 6.97 11.88 -1.24
CA THR A 4 6.51 11.22 -0.01
C THR A 4 5.55 10.05 -0.27
N GLN A 5 4.84 10.02 -1.40
CA GLN A 5 4.05 8.86 -1.85
C GLN A 5 4.95 7.73 -2.37
N GLY A 6 6.05 8.05 -3.06
CA GLY A 6 7.04 7.05 -3.49
C GLY A 6 7.67 6.27 -2.33
N ASP A 7 7.88 6.94 -1.18
CA ASP A 7 8.39 6.30 0.05
C ASP A 7 7.41 5.26 0.64
N LEU A 8 6.09 5.47 0.50
CA LEU A 8 5.05 4.52 0.93
C LEU A 8 5.08 3.25 0.07
N ALA A 9 5.23 3.36 -1.25
CA ALA A 9 5.37 2.22 -2.15
C ALA A 9 6.61 1.38 -1.82
N GLY A 10 7.69 2.02 -1.36
CA GLY A 10 8.91 1.37 -0.89
C GLY A 10 8.75 0.45 0.34
N LEU A 11 7.65 0.57 1.10
CA LEU A 11 7.37 -0.31 2.24
C LEU A 11 7.02 -1.75 1.81
N SER A 12 6.54 -1.95 0.58
CA SER A 12 6.24 -3.26 0.00
C SER A 12 7.46 -4.21 0.04
N ARG A 13 8.68 -3.67 -0.10
CA ARG A 13 9.96 -4.41 -0.11
C ARG A 13 10.27 -5.13 1.22
N PHE A 14 9.63 -4.72 2.32
CA PHE A 14 9.85 -5.31 3.65
C PHE A 14 8.80 -6.39 4.00
N ILE A 15 7.84 -6.67 3.11
CA ILE A 15 6.73 -7.58 3.37
C ILE A 15 6.97 -8.92 2.65
N PHE A 16 6.87 -10.01 3.41
CA PHE A 16 7.01 -11.36 2.89
C PHE A 16 5.92 -12.28 3.45
N ARG A 17 5.54 -13.29 2.67
CA ARG A 17 4.58 -14.31 3.12
C ARG A 17 5.21 -15.19 4.19
N ALA A 18 4.56 -15.29 5.35
CA ALA A 18 5.06 -16.12 6.45
C ALA A 18 5.17 -17.60 6.04
N PRO A 19 6.29 -18.28 6.36
CA PRO A 19 6.47 -19.70 6.03
C PRO A 19 5.46 -20.59 6.76
N ASN A 20 5.23 -21.79 6.22
CA ASN A 20 4.32 -22.76 6.79
C ASN A 20 4.72 -23.13 8.23
N TRP A 21 3.75 -23.11 9.15
CA TRP A 21 3.96 -23.27 10.59
C TRP A 21 4.76 -24.52 10.98
N TYR A 22 4.55 -25.64 10.29
CA TYR A 22 5.27 -26.90 10.56
C TYR A 22 6.75 -26.82 10.17
N SER A 23 7.10 -26.04 9.14
CA SER A 23 8.50 -25.83 8.71
C SER A 23 9.21 -24.94 9.72
N THR A 24 8.56 -23.84 10.12
CA THR A 24 9.04 -22.93 11.15
C THR A 24 9.26 -23.63 12.49
N MET A 25 8.31 -24.46 12.92
CA MET A 25 8.41 -25.22 14.16
C MET A 25 9.51 -26.29 14.10
N THR A 26 9.69 -26.96 12.96
CA THR A 26 10.77 -27.92 12.78
C THR A 26 12.14 -27.23 12.88
N PHE A 27 12.28 -26.07 12.24
CA PHE A 27 13.51 -25.27 12.32
C PHE A 27 13.78 -24.78 13.74
N ALA A 28 12.76 -24.29 14.45
CA ALA A 28 12.86 -23.91 15.86
C ALA A 28 13.40 -25.06 16.72
N LEU A 29 12.85 -26.27 16.57
CA LEU A 29 13.34 -27.43 17.33
C LEU A 29 14.81 -27.77 17.06
N VAL A 30 15.29 -27.59 15.82
CA VAL A 30 16.70 -27.78 15.48
C VAL A 30 17.57 -26.72 16.15
N ILE A 31 17.15 -25.45 16.13
CA ILE A 31 17.87 -24.36 16.80
C ILE A 31 17.90 -24.57 18.31
N ALA A 32 16.78 -24.96 18.92
CA ALA A 32 16.71 -25.32 20.33
C ALA A 32 17.68 -26.46 20.67
N ALA A 33 17.75 -27.50 19.85
CA ALA A 33 18.70 -28.61 20.04
C ALA A 33 20.16 -28.16 19.95
N VAL A 34 20.51 -27.36 18.95
CA VAL A 34 21.86 -26.81 18.77
C VAL A 34 22.22 -25.89 19.94
N THR A 35 21.29 -25.05 20.38
CA THR A 35 21.45 -24.20 21.56
C THR A 35 21.71 -25.03 22.81
N GLY A 36 20.98 -26.12 22.98
CA GLY A 36 21.17 -27.04 24.09
C GLY A 36 22.60 -27.57 24.17
N VAL A 37 23.14 -28.05 23.05
CA VAL A 37 24.54 -28.51 22.95
C VAL A 37 25.55 -27.39 23.23
N ALA A 38 25.22 -26.14 22.91
CA ALA A 38 26.11 -25.01 23.14
C ALA A 38 26.10 -24.49 24.59
N VAL A 39 24.97 -24.63 25.29
CA VAL A 39 24.73 -23.99 26.60
C VAL A 39 24.88 -24.97 27.77
N PHE A 40 24.44 -26.23 27.62
CA PHE A 40 24.52 -27.22 28.69
C PHE A 40 25.83 -28.01 28.62
N ASP A 41 26.51 -28.17 29.76
CA ASP A 41 27.77 -28.91 29.90
C ASP A 41 27.51 -30.32 30.45
N GLY A 42 26.64 -31.07 29.76
CA GLY A 42 26.34 -32.45 30.12
C GLY A 42 27.39 -33.43 29.63
N ARG A 43 27.31 -34.67 30.15
CA ARG A 43 28.24 -35.75 29.75
C ARG A 43 27.97 -36.30 28.35
N TYR A 44 26.82 -35.99 27.75
CA TYR A 44 26.37 -36.56 26.49
C TYR A 44 25.68 -35.51 25.63
N VAL A 45 26.18 -35.30 24.41
CA VAL A 45 25.67 -34.33 23.42
C VAL A 45 24.17 -34.50 23.13
N LEU A 46 23.67 -35.74 23.08
CA LEU A 46 22.24 -36.00 22.87
C LEU A 46 21.38 -35.60 24.08
N GLY A 47 21.95 -35.63 25.29
CA GLY A 47 21.31 -35.11 26.49
C GLY A 47 21.21 -33.60 26.43
N ASP A 48 22.29 -32.92 26.09
CA ASP A 48 22.34 -31.45 26.00
C ASP A 48 21.40 -30.93 24.90
N ALA A 49 21.36 -31.61 23.75
CA ALA A 49 20.40 -31.33 22.69
C ALA A 49 18.94 -31.48 23.17
N TRP A 50 18.66 -32.51 23.98
CA TRP A 50 17.33 -32.72 24.54
C TRP A 50 16.97 -31.62 25.56
N GLU A 51 17.90 -31.20 26.41
CA GLU A 51 17.67 -30.10 27.36
C GLU A 51 17.35 -28.79 26.63
N GLY A 52 18.02 -28.51 25.51
CA GLY A 52 17.71 -27.39 24.63
C GLY A 52 16.29 -27.48 24.05
N ILE A 53 15.92 -28.61 23.46
CA ILE A 53 14.54 -28.84 22.98
C ILE A 53 13.52 -28.68 24.10
N PHE A 54 13.84 -29.16 25.30
CA PHE A 54 12.91 -29.18 26.42
C PHE A 54 12.70 -27.79 27.03
N PHE A 55 13.76 -27.05 27.34
CA PHE A 55 13.65 -25.74 28.01
C PHE A 55 13.47 -24.56 27.05
N VAL A 56 13.94 -24.67 25.80
CA VAL A 56 13.83 -23.61 24.79
C VAL A 56 12.76 -23.95 23.75
N GLY A 57 12.78 -25.16 23.21
CA GLY A 57 11.86 -25.58 22.14
C GLY A 57 10.40 -25.77 22.61
N LEU A 58 10.16 -26.32 23.81
CA LEU A 58 8.81 -26.57 24.31
C LEU A 58 8.01 -25.27 24.52
N PRO A 59 8.55 -24.21 25.14
CA PRO A 59 7.89 -22.90 25.16
C PRO A 59 7.58 -22.35 23.76
N THR A 60 8.49 -22.52 22.80
CA THR A 60 8.27 -22.11 21.40
C THR A 60 7.13 -22.89 20.74
N ILE A 61 7.05 -24.21 20.94
CA ILE A 61 5.95 -25.04 20.45
C ILE A 61 4.63 -24.60 21.09
N ALA A 62 4.61 -24.41 22.41
CA ALA A 62 3.43 -23.97 23.13
C ALA A 62 2.93 -22.63 22.58
N ALA A 63 3.82 -21.69 22.33
CA ALA A 63 3.49 -20.41 21.72
C ALA A 63 2.99 -20.54 20.26
N SER A 64 3.65 -21.37 19.46
CA SER A 64 3.27 -21.60 18.05
C SER A 64 1.85 -22.16 17.91
N VAL A 65 1.45 -23.05 18.82
CA VAL A 65 0.15 -23.75 18.77
C VAL A 65 -0.95 -23.01 19.55
N LEU A 66 -0.66 -22.54 20.76
CA LEU A 66 -1.68 -22.00 21.66
C LEU A 66 -1.98 -20.52 21.39
N THR A 67 -0.99 -19.72 20.96
CA THR A 67 -1.21 -18.30 20.68
C THR A 67 -2.28 -18.05 19.62
N PRO A 68 -2.25 -18.66 18.41
CA PRO A 68 -3.27 -18.39 17.41
C PRO A 68 -4.65 -18.90 17.86
N TYR A 69 -4.70 -20.00 18.63
CA TYR A 69 -5.95 -20.52 19.19
C TYR A 69 -6.57 -19.58 20.24
N VAL A 70 -5.76 -19.07 21.17
CA VAL A 70 -6.21 -18.15 22.22
C VAL A 70 -6.58 -16.80 21.63
N ASP A 71 -5.75 -16.28 20.73
CA ASP A 71 -6.00 -15.03 20.00
C ASP A 71 -7.31 -15.09 19.22
N GLY A 72 -7.53 -16.13 18.40
CA GLY A 72 -8.79 -16.30 17.67
C GLY A 72 -10.02 -16.45 18.58
N ARG A 73 -9.88 -17.06 19.76
CA ARG A 73 -10.96 -17.14 20.77
C ARG A 73 -11.31 -15.79 21.40
N LEU A 74 -10.36 -14.85 21.41
CA LEU A 74 -10.55 -13.48 21.87
C LEU A 74 -11.02 -12.54 20.75
N GLY A 75 -11.18 -13.06 19.52
CA GLY A 75 -11.60 -12.29 18.33
C GLY A 75 -10.43 -11.73 17.52
N GLY A 76 -9.20 -12.21 17.76
CA GLY A 76 -8.01 -11.83 17.00
C GLY A 76 -7.87 -12.58 15.68
N GLN A 77 -6.86 -12.19 14.90
CA GLN A 77 -6.62 -12.66 13.53
C GLN A 77 -5.24 -13.31 13.34
N LEU A 78 -4.52 -13.61 14.42
CA LEU A 78 -3.17 -14.17 14.32
C LEU A 78 -3.20 -15.59 13.73
N THR A 79 -2.71 -15.74 12.49
CA THR A 79 -2.66 -17.04 11.83
C THR A 79 -1.59 -17.97 12.42
N PRO A 80 -1.72 -19.31 12.27
CA PRO A 80 -0.71 -20.26 12.77
C PRO A 80 0.70 -20.03 12.20
N ASN A 81 0.80 -19.63 10.92
CA ASN A 81 2.08 -19.33 10.28
C ASN A 81 2.76 -18.11 10.94
N ARG A 82 2.02 -17.02 11.15
CA ARG A 82 2.52 -15.80 11.82
C ARG A 82 2.86 -16.07 13.29
N ALA A 83 2.02 -16.83 14.00
CA ALA A 83 2.28 -17.18 15.39
C ALA A 83 3.54 -18.03 15.56
N SER A 84 3.79 -18.98 14.66
CA SER A 84 4.98 -19.83 14.67
C SER A 84 6.24 -19.04 14.32
N LEU A 85 6.16 -18.13 13.34
CA LEU A 85 7.26 -17.24 13.00
C LEU A 85 7.62 -16.32 14.18
N LEU A 86 6.61 -15.71 14.80
CA LEU A 86 6.79 -14.88 15.99
C LEU A 86 7.43 -15.67 17.14
N ALA A 87 7.00 -16.92 17.36
CA ALA A 87 7.56 -17.78 18.39
C ALA A 87 9.03 -18.13 18.13
N LEU A 88 9.39 -18.46 16.88
CA LEU A 88 10.78 -18.70 16.45
C LEU A 88 11.64 -17.44 16.61
N THR A 89 11.16 -16.27 16.19
CA THR A 89 11.89 -15.00 16.37
C THR A 89 12.18 -14.75 17.85
N CYS A 90 11.20 -14.99 18.73
CA CYS A 90 11.38 -14.87 20.17
C CYS A 90 12.37 -15.90 20.74
N GLU A 91 12.38 -17.12 20.19
CA GLU A 91 13.39 -18.13 20.51
C GLU A 91 14.79 -17.62 20.17
N LEU A 92 15.00 -17.14 18.94
CA LEU A 92 16.29 -16.62 18.49
C LEU A 92 16.79 -15.45 19.34
N VAL A 93 15.88 -14.54 19.75
CA VAL A 93 16.20 -13.46 20.69
C VAL A 93 16.67 -14.02 22.03
N THR A 94 15.97 -15.03 22.55
CA THR A 94 16.34 -15.68 23.83
C THR A 94 17.72 -16.34 23.73
N VAL A 95 17.95 -17.12 22.66
CA VAL A 95 19.23 -17.77 22.38
C VAL A 95 20.35 -16.73 22.28
N ALA A 96 20.14 -15.64 21.54
CA ALA A 96 21.13 -14.59 21.37
C ALA A 96 21.48 -13.91 22.71
N VAL A 97 20.49 -13.56 23.53
CA VAL A 97 20.72 -12.97 24.86
C VAL A 97 21.51 -13.92 25.76
N LEU A 98 21.16 -15.21 25.78
CA LEU A 98 21.88 -16.22 26.57
C LEU A 98 23.30 -16.44 26.09
N MET A 99 23.53 -16.49 24.78
CA MET A 99 24.87 -16.64 24.20
C MET A 99 25.75 -15.44 24.54
N VAL A 100 25.23 -14.22 24.46
CA VAL A 100 25.95 -13.00 24.87
C VAL A 100 26.24 -13.02 26.36
N ALA A 101 25.27 -13.39 27.20
CA ALA A 101 25.46 -13.47 28.65
C ALA A 101 26.52 -14.53 29.03
N GLY A 102 26.47 -15.71 28.40
CA GLY A 102 27.46 -16.78 28.58
C GLY A 102 28.86 -16.36 28.14
N LEU A 103 28.99 -15.69 26.99
CA LEU A 103 30.26 -15.15 26.52
C LEU A 103 30.83 -14.10 27.49
N LEU A 104 29.99 -13.21 28.03
CA LEU A 104 30.41 -12.21 29.02
C LEU A 104 30.93 -12.87 30.30
N VAL A 105 30.28 -13.92 30.80
CA VAL A 105 30.78 -14.70 31.94
C VAL A 105 32.13 -15.36 31.61
N LEU A 106 32.26 -15.97 30.43
CA LEU A 106 33.49 -16.63 29.99
C LEU A 106 34.67 -15.66 29.82
N VAL A 107 34.42 -14.43 29.35
CA VAL A 107 35.47 -13.43 29.11
C VAL A 107 35.84 -12.68 30.40
N THR A 108 34.87 -12.40 31.28
CA THR A 108 35.13 -11.63 32.51
C THR A 108 35.84 -12.44 33.59
N GLY A 109 35.61 -13.75 33.66
CA GLY A 109 36.27 -14.65 34.63
C GLY A 109 37.83 -14.68 34.52
N PRO A 110 38.42 -14.89 33.33
CA PRO A 110 39.87 -14.87 33.14
C PRO A 110 40.50 -13.47 33.30
N VAL A 111 39.81 -12.41 32.87
CA VAL A 111 40.31 -11.01 32.93
C VAL A 111 40.41 -10.53 34.38
N GLN A 112 39.49 -10.92 35.25
CA GLN A 112 39.55 -10.61 36.68
C GLN A 112 40.73 -11.27 37.40
N ASN A 113 41.15 -12.46 36.97
CA ASN A 113 42.31 -13.17 37.54
C ASN A 113 43.67 -12.58 37.14
N LEU A 114 43.71 -11.66 36.17
CA LEU A 114 44.95 -11.12 35.63
C LEU A 114 45.23 -9.64 36.01
N VAL A 115 44.23 -8.84 36.40
CA VAL A 115 44.38 -7.36 36.42
C VAL A 115 44.01 -6.62 37.72
N LEU A 116 43.22 -7.12 38.67
CA LEU A 116 42.77 -6.28 39.82
C LEU A 116 42.74 -7.01 41.17
N THR A 117 43.41 -6.45 42.19
CA THR A 117 43.41 -6.91 43.59
C THR A 117 42.18 -6.49 44.40
N GLU A 118 41.28 -5.66 43.86
CA GLU A 118 39.98 -5.31 44.44
C GLU A 118 39.00 -5.01 43.28
N PRO A 119 37.95 -5.83 43.04
CA PRO A 119 37.01 -5.58 41.95
C PRO A 119 35.98 -4.52 42.34
N ALA A 120 35.82 -3.48 41.51
CA ALA A 120 34.69 -2.54 41.63
C ALA A 120 33.33 -3.17 41.22
N VAL A 121 33.35 -4.33 40.57
CA VAL A 121 32.17 -5.13 40.17
C VAL A 121 32.51 -6.60 40.40
N GLY A 122 31.70 -7.33 41.17
CA GLY A 122 31.90 -8.76 41.47
C GLY A 122 31.96 -9.62 40.20
N ALA A 123 32.52 -10.83 40.29
CA ALA A 123 32.56 -11.77 39.18
C ALA A 123 31.14 -12.06 38.63
N LEU A 124 30.96 -11.93 37.31
CA LEU A 124 29.73 -12.34 36.66
C LEU A 124 29.65 -13.86 36.75
N GLY A 125 28.70 -14.35 37.55
CA GLY A 125 28.48 -15.78 37.77
C GLY A 125 27.24 -16.29 37.07
N GLN A 126 26.85 -17.51 37.44
CA GLN A 126 25.65 -18.17 36.94
C GLN A 126 24.35 -17.36 37.19
N GLN A 127 24.29 -16.58 38.27
CA GLN A 127 23.18 -15.66 38.54
C GLN A 127 23.00 -14.63 37.41
N PHE A 128 24.07 -14.11 36.81
CA PHE A 128 23.98 -13.14 35.72
C PHE A 128 23.37 -13.74 34.45
N VAL A 129 23.69 -15.00 34.13
CA VAL A 129 23.07 -15.72 33.01
C VAL A 129 21.58 -15.92 33.26
N PHE A 130 21.20 -16.17 34.52
CA PHE A 130 19.81 -16.29 34.90
C PHE A 130 19.06 -14.94 34.88
N ASP A 131 19.67 -13.86 35.34
CA ASP A 131 19.11 -12.50 35.22
C ASP A 131 18.92 -12.13 33.74
N ALA A 132 19.87 -12.50 32.88
CA ALA A 132 19.75 -12.35 31.42
C ALA A 132 18.62 -13.20 30.83
N LEU A 133 18.38 -14.40 31.35
CA LEU A 133 17.21 -15.22 30.98
C LEU A 133 15.89 -14.53 31.38
N LEU A 134 15.79 -13.98 32.59
CA LEU A 134 14.59 -13.25 33.02
C LEU A 134 14.34 -12.00 32.15
N LEU A 135 15.41 -11.28 31.81
CA LEU A 135 15.36 -10.15 30.88
C LEU A 135 14.90 -10.59 29.49
N ALA A 136 15.41 -11.72 28.98
CA ALA A 136 14.99 -12.29 27.69
C ALA A 136 13.51 -12.68 27.72
N LEU A 137 13.05 -13.34 28.78
CA LEU A 137 11.65 -13.74 28.98
C LEU A 137 10.68 -12.55 29.04
N ALA A 138 11.10 -11.43 29.64
CA ALA A 138 10.34 -10.18 29.61
C ALA A 138 10.39 -9.50 28.23
N SER A 139 11.54 -9.57 27.54
CA SER A 139 11.71 -9.02 26.20
C SER A 139 10.84 -9.72 25.17
N ILE A 140 10.78 -11.06 25.19
CA ILE A 140 9.90 -11.81 24.28
C ILE A 140 8.42 -11.55 24.60
N PHE A 141 8.04 -11.36 25.87
CA PHE A 141 6.69 -10.94 26.22
C PHE A 141 6.36 -9.59 25.56
N ALA A 142 7.28 -8.62 25.65
CA ALA A 142 7.11 -7.28 25.08
C ALA A 142 6.99 -7.30 23.55
N ILE A 143 7.89 -8.03 22.88
CA ILE A 143 7.87 -8.20 21.41
C ILE A 143 6.54 -8.82 20.99
N ARG A 144 6.11 -9.89 21.67
CA ARG A 144 4.85 -10.56 21.37
C ARG A 144 3.64 -9.68 21.63
N LEU A 145 3.66 -8.91 22.72
CA LEU A 145 2.60 -7.96 23.03
C LEU A 145 2.48 -6.90 21.94
N PHE A 146 3.59 -6.31 21.51
CA PHE A 146 3.62 -5.34 20.43
C PHE A 146 3.03 -5.92 19.14
N VAL A 147 3.49 -7.09 18.70
CA VAL A 147 3.02 -7.72 17.46
C VAL A 147 1.54 -8.11 17.54
N ILE A 148 1.08 -8.67 18.66
CA ILE A 148 -0.32 -9.08 18.79
C ILE A 148 -1.26 -7.88 18.85
N VAL A 149 -0.87 -6.78 19.51
CA VAL A 149 -1.67 -5.55 19.48
C VAL A 149 -1.76 -5.00 18.05
N ALA A 150 -0.65 -5.00 17.31
CA ALA A 150 -0.62 -4.52 15.93
C ALA A 150 -1.46 -5.38 14.97
N VAL A 151 -1.55 -6.70 15.19
CA VAL A 151 -2.25 -7.62 14.27
C VAL A 151 -3.72 -7.84 14.66
N SER A 152 -4.04 -8.00 15.94
CA SER A 152 -5.34 -8.56 16.37
C SER A 152 -6.37 -7.54 16.89
N ARG A 153 -6.11 -6.23 16.80
CA ARG A 153 -6.98 -5.14 17.36
C ARG A 153 -7.37 -5.34 18.83
N HIS A 154 -6.58 -6.10 19.58
CA HIS A 154 -6.84 -6.30 21.00
C HIS A 154 -6.37 -5.10 21.82
N SER A 155 -7.19 -4.69 22.79
CA SER A 155 -6.70 -3.79 23.84
C SER A 155 -5.50 -4.45 24.54
N LEU A 156 -4.54 -3.64 24.99
CA LEU A 156 -3.32 -4.11 25.65
C LEU A 156 -3.55 -5.21 26.70
N PRO A 157 -4.56 -5.14 27.60
CA PRO A 157 -4.82 -6.20 28.58
C PRO A 157 -5.26 -7.52 27.94
N VAL A 158 -6.05 -7.47 26.85
CA VAL A 158 -6.50 -8.66 26.13
C VAL A 158 -5.33 -9.28 25.36
N ALA A 159 -4.54 -8.46 24.67
CA ALA A 159 -3.35 -8.91 23.93
C ALA A 159 -2.27 -9.53 24.84
N ALA A 160 -2.17 -9.08 26.10
CA ALA A 160 -1.24 -9.63 27.07
C ALA A 160 -1.46 -11.12 27.34
N ILE A 161 -2.70 -11.62 27.19
CA ILE A 161 -3.04 -13.04 27.41
C ILE A 161 -2.30 -13.95 26.41
N PRO A 162 -2.55 -13.86 25.08
CA PRO A 162 -1.81 -14.67 24.11
C PRO A 162 -0.33 -14.31 24.01
N ALA A 163 0.06 -13.05 24.27
CA ALA A 163 1.47 -12.63 24.29
C ALA A 163 2.27 -13.36 25.37
N SER A 164 1.68 -13.57 26.56
CA SER A 164 2.33 -14.18 27.71
C SER A 164 2.64 -15.67 27.57
N ILE A 165 2.02 -16.39 26.61
CA ILE A 165 2.07 -17.86 26.54
C ILE A 165 3.50 -18.41 26.53
N GLN A 166 4.41 -17.85 25.72
CA GLN A 166 5.79 -18.34 25.63
C GLN A 166 6.56 -18.09 26.94
N THR A 167 6.44 -16.88 27.49
CA THR A 167 7.06 -16.48 28.76
C THR A 167 6.54 -17.30 29.93
N VAL A 168 5.22 -17.54 30.00
CA VAL A 168 4.58 -18.35 31.04
C VAL A 168 4.96 -19.82 30.90
N ALA A 169 4.99 -20.38 29.68
CA ALA A 169 5.43 -21.74 29.46
C ALA A 169 6.87 -21.96 29.92
N ALA A 170 7.78 -21.05 29.57
CA ALA A 170 9.16 -21.07 30.04
C ALA A 170 9.25 -20.92 31.58
N ALA A 171 8.53 -19.97 32.17
CA ALA A 171 8.51 -19.75 33.62
C ALA A 171 7.95 -20.97 34.37
N VAL A 172 6.92 -21.64 33.85
CA VAL A 172 6.36 -22.87 34.45
C VAL A 172 7.38 -24.00 34.40
N LEU A 173 8.08 -24.20 33.29
CA LEU A 173 9.16 -25.18 33.21
C LEU A 173 10.27 -24.85 34.22
N LEU A 174 10.74 -23.61 34.26
CA LEU A 174 11.74 -23.18 35.24
C LEU A 174 11.28 -23.43 36.67
N PHE A 175 10.04 -23.08 37.02
CA PHE A 175 9.48 -23.24 38.36
C PHE A 175 9.37 -24.71 38.82
N ILE A 176 9.02 -25.60 37.90
CA ILE A 176 8.90 -27.04 38.12
C ILE A 176 10.28 -27.68 38.34
N TYR A 177 11.24 -27.32 37.49
CA TYR A 177 12.53 -27.99 37.39
C TYR A 177 13.63 -27.35 38.25
N SER A 178 13.53 -26.07 38.64
CA SER A 178 14.45 -25.47 39.62
C SER A 178 14.23 -25.96 41.05
N GLY A 179 13.05 -26.52 41.34
CA GLY A 179 12.65 -26.89 42.69
C GLY A 179 12.07 -25.74 43.51
N THR A 180 11.81 -24.57 42.91
CA THR A 180 11.19 -23.41 43.57
C THR A 180 9.87 -23.75 44.28
N LEU A 181 9.10 -24.71 43.74
CA LEU A 181 7.90 -25.31 44.39
C LEU A 181 8.13 -25.71 45.86
N ARG A 182 9.34 -26.17 46.22
CA ARG A 182 9.69 -26.61 47.58
C ARG A 182 9.74 -25.45 48.58
N PHE A 183 9.95 -24.22 48.13
CA PHE A 183 10.07 -23.04 48.98
C PHE A 183 8.72 -22.39 49.32
N LEU A 184 7.65 -22.70 48.58
CA LEU A 184 6.32 -22.09 48.74
C LEU A 184 5.37 -22.92 49.63
N GLU A 185 5.81 -24.05 50.19
CA GLU A 185 4.93 -24.92 50.96
C GLU A 185 4.65 -24.45 52.39
N VAL A 186 3.42 -23.97 52.59
CA VAL A 186 2.56 -24.23 53.77
C VAL A 186 1.55 -25.36 53.43
N GLY A 187 1.91 -26.36 52.59
CA GLY A 187 0.90 -27.21 51.92
C GLY A 187 1.28 -28.63 51.49
N GLY A 188 1.85 -29.47 52.37
CA GLY A 188 1.71 -30.94 52.38
C GLY A 188 2.36 -31.80 51.25
N PRO A 189 2.47 -33.14 51.45
CA PRO A 189 3.37 -34.03 50.69
C PRO A 189 3.07 -34.24 49.19
N ILE A 190 1.88 -33.86 48.71
CA ILE A 190 1.39 -34.23 47.36
C ILE A 190 2.01 -33.33 46.28
N MET A 191 2.16 -32.03 46.52
CA MET A 191 2.74 -31.13 45.51
C MET A 191 4.22 -31.44 45.25
N ASN A 192 4.97 -31.70 46.33
CA ASN A 192 6.37 -32.11 46.28
C ASN A 192 6.63 -33.47 45.61
N SER A 193 5.70 -34.43 45.72
CA SER A 193 5.92 -35.78 45.19
C SER A 193 5.51 -35.94 43.72
N TYR A 194 4.61 -35.10 43.20
CA TYR A 194 4.12 -35.23 41.83
C TYR A 194 4.62 -34.15 40.85
N LEU A 195 4.93 -32.94 41.32
CA LEU A 195 5.23 -31.80 40.44
C LEU A 195 6.69 -31.29 40.54
N SER A 196 7.32 -31.25 41.71
CA SER A 196 8.71 -30.74 41.84
C SER A 196 9.74 -31.75 41.30
N ARG A 197 10.56 -31.37 40.29
CA ARG A 197 11.57 -32.26 39.66
C ARG A 197 13.02 -31.73 39.64
N PRO A 198 13.58 -31.13 40.71
CA PRO A 198 14.95 -30.62 40.68
C PRO A 198 16.02 -31.73 40.58
N GLN A 199 15.66 -32.99 40.83
CA GLN A 199 16.56 -34.14 40.65
C GLN A 199 16.76 -34.55 39.18
N ALA A 200 15.89 -34.06 38.29
CA ALA A 200 15.90 -34.35 36.86
C ALA A 200 16.27 -33.12 36.02
N ALA A 201 16.71 -32.04 36.65
CA ALA A 201 17.10 -30.79 36.00
C ALA A 201 18.63 -30.63 36.03
N PRO A 202 19.22 -29.92 35.04
CA PRO A 202 20.61 -29.53 35.09
C PRO A 202 20.94 -28.75 36.39
N PRO A 203 22.10 -28.97 37.05
CA PRO A 203 22.51 -28.25 38.26
C PRO A 203 22.42 -26.72 38.11
N GLU A 204 22.55 -26.25 36.87
CA GLU A 204 22.51 -24.86 36.45
C GLU A 204 21.17 -24.16 36.80
N LEU A 205 20.08 -24.92 36.97
CA LEU A 205 18.74 -24.40 37.28
C LEU A 205 18.42 -24.34 38.77
N THR A 206 19.29 -24.84 39.65
CA THR A 206 19.05 -24.88 41.11
C THR A 206 19.22 -23.53 41.82
N VAL A 207 19.70 -22.51 41.10
CA VAL A 207 19.94 -21.14 41.61
C VAL A 207 18.64 -20.33 41.73
N VAL A 208 17.55 -20.76 41.09
CA VAL A 208 16.30 -20.00 40.99
C VAL A 208 15.45 -20.06 42.26
N ILE A 209 15.10 -18.89 42.80
CA ILE A 209 14.30 -18.70 44.01
C ILE A 209 12.93 -18.08 43.72
N PRO A 210 11.93 -18.16 44.64
CA PRO A 210 10.58 -17.61 44.38
C PRO A 210 10.56 -16.12 44.05
N ARG A 211 11.52 -15.36 44.58
CA ARG A 211 11.65 -13.91 44.34
C ARG A 211 11.92 -13.60 42.86
N ASP A 212 12.60 -14.49 42.15
CA ASP A 212 12.96 -14.29 40.75
C ASP A 212 11.73 -14.26 39.84
N PHE A 213 10.69 -15.03 40.17
CA PHE A 213 9.41 -15.01 39.46
C PHE A 213 8.62 -13.71 39.73
N VAL A 214 8.74 -13.15 40.94
CA VAL A 214 8.18 -11.84 41.25
C VAL A 214 8.92 -10.77 40.46
N LEU A 215 10.25 -10.84 40.40
CA LEU A 215 11.08 -9.94 39.61
C LEU A 215 10.74 -10.03 38.12
N LEU A 216 10.61 -11.24 37.56
CA LEU A 216 10.14 -11.46 36.19
C LEU A 216 8.78 -10.79 35.95
N GLY A 217 7.82 -10.95 36.86
CA GLY A 217 6.52 -10.30 36.78
C GLY A 217 6.62 -8.77 36.73
N ILE A 218 7.45 -8.17 37.60
CA ILE A 218 7.69 -6.72 37.62
C ILE A 218 8.36 -6.26 36.32
N VAL A 219 9.38 -6.96 35.85
CA VAL A 219 10.08 -6.62 34.60
C VAL A 219 9.11 -6.74 33.41
N CYS A 220 8.29 -7.79 33.33
CA CYS A 220 7.24 -7.90 32.32
C CYS A 220 6.26 -6.72 32.35
N LEU A 221 5.88 -6.21 33.54
CA LEU A 221 5.04 -5.02 33.65
C LEU A 221 5.74 -3.75 33.16
N VAL A 222 7.04 -3.58 33.45
CA VAL A 222 7.83 -2.45 32.94
C VAL A 222 7.91 -2.50 31.42
N TYR A 223 8.23 -3.67 30.85
CA TYR A 223 8.30 -3.86 29.40
C TYR A 223 6.95 -3.67 28.72
N GLY A 224 5.88 -4.24 29.29
CA GLY A 224 4.51 -4.03 28.80
C GLY A 224 4.09 -2.56 28.86
N GLY A 225 4.49 -1.84 29.91
CA GLY A 225 4.33 -0.39 30.02
C GLY A 225 5.12 0.38 28.96
N GLY A 226 6.35 -0.05 28.66
CA GLY A 226 7.18 0.48 27.57
C GLY A 226 6.52 0.32 26.20
N VAL A 227 6.02 -0.88 25.89
CA VAL A 227 5.23 -1.14 24.66
C VAL A 227 4.00 -0.25 24.61
N ALA A 228 3.27 -0.14 25.72
CA ALA A 228 2.08 0.70 25.81
C ALA A 228 2.37 2.20 25.64
N LEU A 229 3.54 2.68 26.09
CA LEU A 229 4.00 4.05 25.90
C LEU A 229 4.41 4.28 24.45
N PHE A 230 5.20 3.37 23.88
CA PHE A 230 5.62 3.42 22.48
C PHE A 230 4.42 3.46 21.54
N LEU A 231 3.49 2.51 21.67
CA LEU A 231 2.28 2.45 20.87
C LEU A 231 1.45 3.73 20.98
N ARG A 232 1.28 4.30 22.18
CA ARG A 232 0.57 5.58 22.33
C ARG A 232 1.31 6.75 21.69
N ALA A 233 2.63 6.78 21.77
CA ALA A 233 3.43 7.85 21.20
C ALA A 233 3.39 7.85 19.66
N ILE A 234 3.36 6.67 19.04
CA ILE A 234 3.23 6.54 17.57
C ILE A 234 1.80 6.79 17.08
N ASP A 235 0.80 6.39 17.85
CA ASP A 235 -0.61 6.43 17.46
C ASP A 235 -1.24 7.81 17.69
N SER A 236 -0.73 8.56 18.68
CA SER A 236 -1.31 9.84 19.07
C SER A 236 -1.28 10.94 18.00
N PRO A 237 -0.27 11.07 17.12
CA PRO A 237 -0.31 12.05 16.03
C PRO A 237 -1.46 11.76 15.06
N TRP A 238 -1.58 10.51 14.61
CA TRP A 238 -2.60 10.07 13.64
C TRP A 238 -4.01 10.26 14.18
N ARG A 239 -4.27 9.84 15.43
CA ARG A 239 -5.59 10.07 16.06
C ARG A 239 -5.96 11.53 16.24
N ARG A 240 -4.99 12.45 16.27
CA ARG A 240 -5.28 13.88 16.45
C ARG A 240 -5.49 14.60 15.13
N SER A 241 -4.83 14.17 14.06
CA SER A 241 -4.91 14.83 12.75
C SER A 241 -5.92 14.17 11.81
N LEU A 242 -6.04 12.85 11.85
CA LEU A 242 -6.82 12.06 10.90
C LEU A 242 -7.98 11.27 11.55
N ASP A 243 -8.13 11.36 12.88
CA ASP A 243 -9.09 10.58 13.70
C ASP A 243 -8.99 9.05 13.56
N VAL A 244 -7.92 8.54 12.93
CA VAL A 244 -7.65 7.11 12.74
C VAL A 244 -6.38 6.64 13.45
N SER A 245 -6.26 5.33 13.64
CA SER A 245 -5.08 4.71 14.25
C SER A 245 -4.06 4.27 13.20
N VAL A 246 -2.77 4.54 13.46
CA VAL A 246 -1.67 4.00 12.63
C VAL A 246 -1.63 2.46 12.69
N LEU A 247 -2.14 1.87 13.77
CA LEU A 247 -2.21 0.42 13.93
C LEU A 247 -3.28 -0.19 13.01
N ASP A 248 -4.37 0.55 12.74
CA ASP A 248 -5.40 0.11 11.81
C ASP A 248 -4.89 0.16 10.36
N PHE A 249 -4.13 1.20 10.00
CA PHE A 249 -3.43 1.26 8.71
C PHE A 249 -2.45 0.09 8.52
N VAL A 250 -1.52 -0.12 9.46
CA VAL A 250 -0.52 -1.20 9.37
C VAL A 250 -1.19 -2.57 9.29
N ARG A 251 -2.28 -2.78 10.04
CA ARG A 251 -3.05 -4.02 9.97
C ARG A 251 -3.70 -4.18 8.60
N GLY A 252 -4.44 -3.18 8.12
CA GLY A 252 -5.11 -3.21 6.82
C GLY A 252 -4.12 -3.49 5.70
N PHE A 253 -2.96 -2.84 5.73
CA PHE A 253 -1.90 -3.01 4.76
C PHE A 253 -1.31 -4.44 4.79
N ILE A 254 -1.01 -4.97 5.99
CA ILE A 254 -0.54 -6.36 6.14
C ILE A 254 -1.62 -7.36 5.69
N GLY A 255 -2.89 -7.11 5.99
CA GLY A 255 -4.02 -7.93 5.56
C GLY A 255 -4.16 -7.96 4.04
N HIS A 256 -4.11 -6.79 3.40
CA HIS A 256 -4.22 -6.66 1.96
C HIS A 256 -3.07 -7.36 1.23
N ILE A 257 -1.81 -7.02 1.56
CA ILE A 257 -0.64 -7.59 0.86
C ILE A 257 -0.47 -9.10 1.11
N ALA A 258 -0.70 -9.57 2.34
CA ALA A 258 -0.41 -10.97 2.67
C ALA A 258 -1.58 -11.93 2.43
N GLU A 259 -2.82 -11.44 2.48
CA GLU A 259 -4.04 -12.26 2.50
C GLU A 259 -5.11 -11.77 1.51
N GLY A 260 -4.87 -10.67 0.79
CA GLY A 260 -5.82 -10.09 -0.18
C GLY A 260 -7.08 -9.56 0.48
N THR A 261 -7.00 -9.13 1.76
CA THR A 261 -8.17 -8.61 2.47
C THR A 261 -8.52 -7.19 2.02
N ARG A 262 -9.77 -6.80 2.24
CA ARG A 262 -10.30 -5.44 2.00
C ARG A 262 -10.21 -4.53 3.22
N GLU A 263 -9.50 -4.94 4.27
CA GLU A 263 -9.40 -4.17 5.51
C GLU A 263 -8.66 -2.83 5.35
N LEU A 264 -7.84 -2.70 4.30
CA LEU A 264 -7.20 -1.43 3.97
C LEU A 264 -8.18 -0.44 3.34
N GLU A 265 -9.15 -0.93 2.56
CA GLU A 265 -10.20 -0.09 1.99
C GLU A 265 -11.11 0.47 3.09
N ASP A 266 -11.47 -0.35 4.10
CA ASP A 266 -12.21 0.13 5.29
C ASP A 266 -11.48 1.29 5.99
N PHE A 267 -10.14 1.23 6.06
CA PHE A 267 -9.33 2.29 6.64
C PHE A 267 -9.35 3.56 5.76
N PHE A 268 -9.25 3.40 4.44
CA PHE A 268 -9.31 4.51 3.50
C PHE A 268 -10.70 5.17 3.45
N GLU A 269 -11.76 4.40 3.61
CA GLU A 269 -13.13 4.89 3.73
C GLU A 269 -13.32 5.73 5.01
N GLU A 270 -12.71 5.35 6.14
CA GLU A 270 -12.81 6.10 7.40
C GLU A 270 -12.11 7.47 7.37
N ILE A 271 -11.05 7.61 6.57
CA ILE A 271 -10.34 8.89 6.37
C ILE A 271 -10.81 9.68 5.16
N GLY A 272 -11.57 9.05 4.27
CA GLY A 272 -12.03 9.63 3.02
C GLY A 272 -13.09 10.71 3.24
N GLU A 273 -13.32 11.50 2.20
CA GLU A 273 -14.29 12.57 2.17
C GLU A 273 -15.29 12.33 1.03
N GLU A 274 -16.57 12.57 1.29
CA GLU A 274 -17.61 12.50 0.25
C GLU A 274 -17.44 13.68 -0.72
N ALA A 275 -17.31 13.38 -2.01
CA ALA A 275 -17.20 14.34 -3.09
C ALA A 275 -18.28 14.09 -4.15
N MET A 276 -18.79 15.20 -4.71
CA MET A 276 -19.65 15.16 -5.89
C MET A 276 -18.79 15.30 -7.13
N VAL A 277 -18.76 14.27 -7.97
CA VAL A 277 -17.95 14.22 -9.19
C VAL A 277 -18.86 14.06 -10.42
N PRO A 278 -18.68 14.89 -11.46
CA PRO A 278 -19.36 14.66 -12.73
C PRO A 278 -18.77 13.45 -13.44
N VAL A 279 -19.66 12.66 -14.02
CA VAL A 279 -19.38 11.55 -14.93
C VAL A 279 -19.99 11.93 -16.27
N THR A 280 -19.12 12.27 -17.22
CA THR A 280 -19.55 12.68 -18.57
C THR A 280 -19.37 11.50 -19.52
N VAL A 281 -20.37 11.25 -20.35
CA VAL A 281 -20.36 10.16 -21.33
C VAL A 281 -20.67 10.73 -22.71
N LEU A 282 -19.89 10.34 -23.71
CA LEU A 282 -20.11 10.64 -25.12
C LEU A 282 -20.30 9.31 -25.85
N VAL A 283 -21.46 9.09 -26.46
CA VAL A 283 -21.79 7.84 -27.15
C VAL A 283 -21.91 8.09 -28.64
N PHE A 284 -21.35 7.18 -29.43
CA PHE A 284 -21.53 7.10 -30.87
C PHE A 284 -22.34 5.86 -31.21
N ARG A 285 -23.42 6.03 -31.98
CA ARG A 285 -24.24 4.92 -32.45
C ARG A 285 -24.36 4.92 -33.96
N THR A 286 -24.37 3.71 -34.52
CA THR A 286 -24.64 3.48 -35.94
C THR A 286 -26.08 3.85 -36.30
N GLU A 287 -26.39 3.97 -37.59
CA GLU A 287 -27.77 4.21 -38.07
C GLU A 287 -28.80 3.17 -37.55
N ASN A 288 -28.34 1.97 -37.20
CA ASN A 288 -29.20 0.90 -36.64
C ASN A 288 -29.46 1.05 -35.14
N GLY A 289 -28.91 2.09 -34.50
CA GLY A 289 -29.01 2.36 -33.07
C GLY A 289 -28.07 1.54 -32.20
N ALA A 290 -27.21 0.69 -32.79
CA ALA A 290 -26.19 -0.05 -32.05
C ALA A 290 -25.02 0.89 -31.71
N GLU A 291 -24.57 0.86 -30.47
CA GLU A 291 -23.40 1.60 -30.03
C GLU A 291 -22.14 1.11 -30.75
N LYS A 292 -21.42 2.05 -31.37
CA LYS A 292 -20.13 1.78 -32.01
C LYS A 292 -18.97 2.05 -31.06
N ALA A 293 -19.05 3.16 -30.32
CA ALA A 293 -18.04 3.55 -29.36
C ALA A 293 -18.64 4.43 -28.25
N ARG A 294 -17.97 4.49 -27.10
CA ARG A 294 -18.27 5.46 -26.06
C ARG A 294 -17.01 5.99 -25.40
N PHE A 295 -16.99 7.28 -25.09
CA PHE A 295 -16.02 7.89 -24.19
C PHE A 295 -16.68 8.10 -22.83
N VAL A 296 -16.00 7.72 -21.75
CA VAL A 296 -16.53 7.85 -20.39
C VAL A 296 -15.46 8.52 -19.56
N LEU A 297 -15.75 9.72 -19.08
CA LEU A 297 -14.84 10.55 -18.30
C LEU A 297 -15.43 10.81 -16.91
N PRO A 298 -15.18 9.90 -15.95
CA PRO A 298 -15.50 10.17 -14.55
C PRO A 298 -14.42 11.09 -13.98
N MET A 299 -14.79 12.24 -13.42
CA MET A 299 -13.84 13.22 -12.86
C MET A 299 -13.29 12.77 -11.49
N ILE A 300 -12.63 11.63 -11.50
CA ILE A 300 -11.93 10.98 -10.38
C ILE A 300 -10.57 10.48 -10.88
N HIS A 301 -9.69 10.18 -9.94
CA HIS A 301 -8.41 9.55 -10.23
C HIS A 301 -8.50 8.05 -9.87
N PRO A 302 -7.96 7.13 -10.70
CA PRO A 302 -7.88 5.71 -10.37
C PRO A 302 -7.20 5.49 -9.01
N GLY A 303 -7.69 4.50 -8.25
CA GLY A 303 -7.38 4.31 -6.82
C GLY A 303 -5.89 4.23 -6.46
N PRO A 304 -5.55 4.30 -5.15
CA PRO A 304 -4.22 4.71 -4.71
C PRO A 304 -3.05 3.77 -5.07
N MET A 305 -3.30 2.48 -5.33
CA MET A 305 -2.26 1.51 -5.67
C MET A 305 -2.85 0.22 -6.25
N GLY A 306 -2.33 -0.25 -7.39
CA GLY A 306 -2.73 -1.53 -8.00
C GLY A 306 -4.25 -1.60 -8.21
N ASP A 307 -4.89 -2.66 -7.68
CA ASP A 307 -6.34 -2.84 -7.77
C ASP A 307 -7.13 -2.13 -6.63
N ILE A 308 -6.44 -1.51 -5.67
CA ILE A 308 -7.09 -0.89 -4.50
C ILE A 308 -7.82 0.38 -4.92
N GLY A 309 -9.04 0.58 -4.40
CA GLY A 309 -9.78 1.82 -4.63
C GLY A 309 -10.15 2.04 -6.09
N GLY A 310 -10.22 0.99 -6.91
CA GLY A 310 -10.61 1.13 -8.32
C GLY A 310 -9.49 1.52 -9.27
N GLY A 311 -8.22 1.15 -9.00
CA GLY A 311 -7.13 1.36 -9.98
C GLY A 311 -7.34 0.64 -11.33
N ASN A 312 -8.26 -0.33 -11.39
CA ASN A 312 -8.76 -0.97 -12.61
C ASN A 312 -10.02 -0.31 -13.22
N LEU A 313 -10.36 0.92 -12.81
CA LEU A 313 -11.53 1.66 -13.29
C LEU A 313 -11.64 1.69 -14.82
N PRO A 314 -10.57 1.98 -15.61
CA PRO A 314 -10.63 1.91 -17.07
C PRO A 314 -11.17 0.58 -17.58
N GLU A 315 -10.67 -0.54 -17.06
CA GLU A 315 -11.10 -1.88 -17.47
C GLU A 315 -12.58 -2.13 -17.12
N ARG A 316 -13.00 -1.69 -15.93
CA ARG A 316 -14.39 -1.84 -15.47
C ARG A 316 -15.37 -1.04 -16.33
N VAL A 317 -15.00 0.18 -16.71
CA VAL A 317 -15.76 1.01 -17.66
C VAL A 317 -15.84 0.33 -19.02
N ALA A 318 -14.72 -0.19 -19.53
CA ALA A 318 -14.67 -0.83 -20.83
C ALA A 318 -15.51 -2.11 -20.93
N ARG A 319 -15.56 -2.90 -19.85
CA ARG A 319 -16.42 -4.12 -19.78
C ARG A 319 -17.91 -3.81 -19.79
N GLY A 320 -18.32 -2.60 -19.39
CA GLY A 320 -19.73 -2.17 -19.38
C GLY A 320 -20.24 -1.65 -20.73
N ALA A 321 -19.36 -1.43 -21.71
CA ALA A 321 -19.74 -0.89 -23.00
C ALA A 321 -20.25 -1.95 -23.99
N GLU A 322 -21.17 -1.55 -24.86
CA GLU A 322 -21.60 -2.39 -25.99
C GLU A 322 -20.63 -2.23 -27.18
N GLY A 323 -20.16 -1.00 -27.42
CA GLY A 323 -19.14 -0.68 -28.42
C GLY A 323 -17.74 -0.59 -27.81
N LEU A 324 -16.78 -0.07 -28.60
CA LEU A 324 -15.42 0.16 -28.09
C LEU A 324 -15.40 1.34 -27.12
N ALA A 325 -15.02 1.08 -25.87
CA ALA A 325 -14.95 2.11 -24.83
C ALA A 325 -13.59 2.81 -24.79
N PHE A 326 -13.64 4.11 -24.50
CA PHE A 326 -12.49 4.99 -24.28
C PHE A 326 -12.63 5.65 -22.90
N PRO A 327 -11.96 5.13 -21.86
CA PRO A 327 -11.89 5.74 -20.54
C PRO A 327 -10.56 6.52 -20.35
N PRO A 328 -10.37 7.71 -20.95
CA PRO A 328 -9.13 8.45 -20.79
C PRO A 328 -9.01 9.09 -19.40
N HIS A 329 -7.82 9.56 -19.04
CA HIS A 329 -7.58 10.24 -17.78
C HIS A 329 -8.36 11.57 -17.68
N ALA A 330 -8.94 11.82 -16.49
CA ALA A 330 -9.65 13.04 -16.19
C ALA A 330 -8.72 14.11 -15.63
N THR A 331 -9.12 15.38 -15.68
CA THR A 331 -8.44 16.43 -14.93
C THR A 331 -8.79 16.31 -13.44
N ALA A 332 -8.31 15.26 -12.78
CA ALA A 332 -8.50 14.99 -11.36
C ALA A 332 -7.24 14.32 -10.81
N GLY A 333 -6.58 14.94 -9.83
CA GLY A 333 -5.38 14.38 -9.20
C GLY A 333 -5.66 13.44 -8.03
N HIS A 334 -4.60 13.04 -7.33
CA HIS A 334 -4.64 12.03 -6.26
C HIS A 334 -5.61 12.29 -5.10
N ASP A 335 -6.01 13.55 -4.84
CA ASP A 335 -7.02 13.87 -3.83
C ASP A 335 -8.41 13.30 -4.18
N PHE A 336 -8.63 13.01 -5.45
CA PHE A 336 -9.84 12.36 -5.97
C PHE A 336 -9.64 10.86 -6.24
N ASN A 337 -8.61 10.25 -5.64
CA ASN A 337 -8.50 8.79 -5.59
C ASN A 337 -9.74 8.21 -4.90
N LEU A 338 -10.41 7.29 -5.59
CA LEU A 338 -11.43 6.45 -4.98
C LEU A 338 -10.81 5.60 -3.86
N VAL A 339 -11.51 5.48 -2.74
CA VAL A 339 -11.01 4.77 -1.55
C VAL A 339 -11.35 3.29 -1.51
N THR A 340 -12.41 2.88 -2.23
CA THR A 340 -12.88 1.49 -2.28
C THR A 340 -13.25 1.09 -3.71
N GLU A 341 -13.08 -0.20 -4.03
CA GLU A 341 -13.58 -0.77 -5.31
C GLU A 341 -15.10 -0.59 -5.48
N ARG A 342 -15.86 -0.49 -4.38
CA ARG A 342 -17.32 -0.34 -4.41
C ARG A 342 -17.75 1.01 -4.98
N GLU A 343 -16.96 2.07 -4.80
CA GLU A 343 -17.31 3.38 -5.33
C GLU A 343 -17.28 3.40 -6.87
N VAL A 344 -16.55 2.46 -7.49
CA VAL A 344 -16.60 2.29 -8.95
C VAL A 344 -18.02 1.88 -9.40
N ASP A 345 -18.77 1.11 -8.61
CA ASP A 345 -20.15 0.76 -8.95
C ASP A 345 -21.01 2.04 -9.05
N THR A 346 -20.86 2.97 -8.10
CA THR A 346 -21.56 4.26 -8.10
C THR A 346 -21.22 5.08 -9.35
N ILE A 347 -19.96 5.08 -9.78
CA ILE A 347 -19.52 5.75 -11.01
C ILE A 347 -20.15 5.13 -12.26
N LEU A 348 -20.18 3.79 -12.34
CA LEU A 348 -20.78 3.08 -13.46
C LEU A 348 -22.30 3.30 -13.51
N GLU A 349 -22.98 3.32 -12.36
CA GLU A 349 -24.40 3.66 -12.27
C GLU A 349 -24.68 5.10 -12.77
N ALA A 350 -23.81 6.06 -12.43
CA ALA A 350 -23.92 7.43 -12.94
C ALA A 350 -23.66 7.51 -14.46
N ALA A 351 -22.70 6.75 -14.98
CA ALA A 351 -22.45 6.65 -16.42
C ALA A 351 -23.67 6.08 -17.17
N ASP A 352 -24.25 4.99 -16.67
CA ASP A 352 -25.47 4.39 -17.24
C ASP A 352 -26.67 5.36 -17.18
N SER A 353 -26.79 6.13 -16.09
CA SER A 353 -27.83 7.15 -15.96
C SER A 353 -27.63 8.29 -16.97
N ALA A 354 -26.39 8.76 -17.15
CA ALA A 354 -26.05 9.77 -18.16
C ALA A 354 -26.40 9.29 -19.57
N ILE A 355 -26.06 8.03 -19.92
CA ILE A 355 -26.40 7.42 -21.21
C ILE A 355 -27.92 7.47 -21.49
N GLY A 356 -28.74 7.26 -20.45
CA GLY A 356 -30.20 7.30 -20.56
C GLY A 356 -30.78 8.67 -20.92
N GLU A 357 -30.03 9.76 -20.70
CA GLU A 357 -30.44 11.14 -20.94
C GLU A 357 -29.82 11.75 -22.21
N ILE A 358 -29.01 10.99 -22.96
CA ILE A 358 -28.34 11.50 -24.17
C ILE A 358 -29.34 11.88 -25.26
N GLU A 359 -29.23 13.12 -25.73
CA GLU A 359 -29.85 13.57 -26.98
C GLU A 359 -28.84 13.39 -28.13
N PHE A 360 -29.19 12.50 -29.08
CA PHE A 360 -28.30 12.20 -30.21
C PHE A 360 -28.52 13.17 -31.37
N THR A 361 -27.42 13.49 -32.06
CA THR A 361 -27.37 14.34 -33.25
C THR A 361 -26.53 13.70 -34.34
N ASP A 362 -26.86 14.01 -35.59
CA ASP A 362 -26.14 13.64 -36.80
C ASP A 362 -25.18 14.75 -37.27
N GLU A 363 -24.93 15.76 -36.44
CA GLU A 363 -24.09 16.92 -36.76
C GLU A 363 -22.90 17.06 -35.80
N ALA A 364 -21.69 17.14 -36.37
CA ALA A 364 -20.45 17.41 -35.65
C ALA A 364 -19.63 18.49 -36.35
N THR A 365 -18.73 19.15 -35.63
CA THR A 365 -17.77 20.08 -36.24
C THR A 365 -16.55 19.34 -36.77
N VAL A 366 -15.80 19.96 -37.69
CA VAL A 366 -14.37 19.66 -37.83
C VAL A 366 -13.65 19.92 -36.50
N SER A 367 -12.54 19.22 -36.25
CA SER A 367 -11.78 19.47 -35.02
C SER A 367 -10.93 20.74 -35.15
N VAL A 368 -10.78 21.45 -34.05
CA VAL A 368 -9.97 22.68 -33.95
C VAL A 368 -8.84 22.47 -32.95
N ARG A 369 -7.76 23.24 -33.10
CA ARG A 369 -6.68 23.28 -32.12
C ARG A 369 -6.56 24.65 -31.50
N ALA A 370 -6.15 24.73 -30.25
CA ALA A 370 -5.67 25.95 -29.60
C ALA A 370 -4.38 25.66 -28.84
N SER A 371 -3.55 26.68 -28.64
CA SER A 371 -2.38 26.60 -27.78
C SER A 371 -2.21 27.93 -27.08
N GLU A 372 -2.00 27.87 -25.77
CA GLU A 372 -1.72 29.00 -24.91
C GLU A 372 -0.60 28.58 -23.96
N GLY A 373 0.52 29.31 -23.96
CA GLY A 373 1.71 28.92 -23.20
C GLY A 373 2.13 27.48 -23.48
N ASP A 374 2.16 26.66 -22.44
CA ASP A 374 2.56 25.25 -22.53
C ASP A 374 1.38 24.32 -22.85
N ALA A 375 0.13 24.77 -22.66
CA ALA A 375 -1.07 23.98 -22.91
C ALA A 375 -1.41 23.96 -24.41
N LYS A 376 -1.72 22.75 -24.92
CA LYS A 376 -2.22 22.51 -26.28
C LYS A 376 -3.50 21.71 -26.17
N LEU A 377 -4.51 22.11 -26.93
CA LEU A 377 -5.82 21.47 -26.89
C LEU A 377 -6.28 21.17 -28.31
N VAL A 378 -6.89 20.00 -28.49
CA VAL A 378 -7.71 19.66 -29.65
C VAL A 378 -9.16 19.49 -29.19
N GLY A 379 -10.10 20.11 -29.90
CA GLY A 379 -11.52 20.01 -29.57
C GLY A 379 -12.37 19.69 -30.79
N GLN A 380 -13.48 19.00 -30.57
CA GLN A 380 -14.50 18.71 -31.58
C GLN A 380 -15.89 18.72 -30.93
N ALA A 381 -16.85 19.38 -31.57
CA ALA A 381 -18.22 19.47 -31.06
C ALA A 381 -19.15 18.47 -31.76
N PHE A 382 -20.12 17.96 -31.02
CA PHE A 382 -21.19 17.08 -31.47
C PHE A 382 -22.51 17.74 -31.04
N GLY A 383 -23.20 18.37 -31.99
CA GLY A 383 -24.28 19.30 -31.64
C GLY A 383 -23.73 20.51 -30.89
N ASP A 384 -24.20 20.72 -29.67
CA ASP A 384 -23.79 21.83 -28.80
C ASP A 384 -22.82 21.37 -27.68
N ASP A 385 -22.47 20.08 -27.64
CA ASP A 385 -21.53 19.51 -26.68
C ASP A 385 -20.14 19.32 -27.31
N ALA A 386 -19.07 19.27 -26.51
CA ALA A 386 -17.71 19.13 -27.04
C ALA A 386 -16.80 18.16 -26.28
N LEU A 387 -16.07 17.35 -27.04
CA LEU A 387 -14.89 16.63 -26.56
C LEU A 387 -13.66 17.54 -26.74
N THR A 388 -12.92 17.78 -25.67
CA THR A 388 -11.65 18.52 -25.70
C THR A 388 -10.57 17.71 -25.00
N VAL A 389 -9.42 17.54 -25.65
CA VAL A 389 -8.26 16.85 -25.10
C VAL A 389 -7.13 17.85 -24.91
N ALA A 390 -6.62 17.97 -23.69
CA ALA A 390 -5.53 18.87 -23.32
C ALA A 390 -4.23 18.09 -23.08
N THR A 391 -3.12 18.61 -23.61
CA THR A 391 -1.78 18.08 -23.38
C THR A 391 -0.78 19.21 -23.12
N TYR A 392 0.21 18.93 -22.29
CA TYR A 392 1.38 19.79 -22.08
C TYR A 392 2.62 19.32 -22.85
N ALA A 393 2.56 18.13 -23.47
CA ALA A 393 3.68 17.56 -24.20
C ALA A 393 4.22 18.54 -25.27
N PRO A 394 5.54 18.70 -25.43
CA PRO A 394 6.61 17.88 -24.84
C PRO A 394 7.06 18.33 -23.44
N GLU A 395 6.45 19.37 -22.85
CA GLU A 395 6.73 19.73 -21.46
C GLU A 395 6.12 18.69 -20.53
N PHE A 396 6.64 18.60 -19.31
CA PHE A 396 6.18 17.62 -18.32
C PHE A 396 5.00 18.17 -17.54
N ALA A 397 3.95 17.36 -17.44
CA ALA A 397 2.85 17.55 -16.52
C ALA A 397 2.50 16.20 -15.89
N ASP A 398 2.16 16.24 -14.61
CA ASP A 398 1.55 15.13 -13.89
C ASP A 398 0.04 15.41 -13.90
N ASP A 399 -0.61 15.32 -12.74
CA ASP A 399 -2.06 15.56 -12.69
C ASP A 399 -2.44 17.03 -12.87
N VAL A 400 -3.61 17.20 -13.49
CA VAL A 400 -4.38 18.43 -13.46
C VAL A 400 -5.37 18.38 -12.31
N GLU A 401 -5.32 19.36 -11.40
CA GLU A 401 -6.25 19.39 -10.28
C GLU A 401 -7.71 19.55 -10.74
N TYR A 402 -8.61 18.87 -10.03
CA TYR A 402 -10.06 18.87 -10.27
C TYR A 402 -10.66 20.26 -10.49
N ALA A 403 -10.27 21.23 -9.66
CA ALA A 403 -10.77 22.61 -9.76
C ALA A 403 -10.29 23.34 -11.02
N VAL A 404 -9.09 23.02 -11.53
CA VAL A 404 -8.56 23.57 -12.77
C VAL A 404 -9.34 23.02 -13.96
N GLY A 405 -9.55 21.71 -14.00
CA GLY A 405 -10.37 21.03 -15.00
C GLY A 405 -11.77 21.59 -15.14
N LEU A 406 -12.49 21.69 -14.02
CA LEU A 406 -13.83 22.29 -14.00
C LEU A 406 -13.84 23.75 -14.47
N SER A 407 -12.81 24.53 -14.11
CA SER A 407 -12.70 25.93 -14.52
C SER A 407 -12.44 26.06 -16.02
N ALA A 408 -11.60 25.19 -16.59
CA ALA A 408 -11.30 25.17 -18.01
C ALA A 408 -12.52 24.70 -18.84
N ALA A 409 -13.22 23.66 -18.40
CA ALA A 409 -14.48 23.24 -19.01
C ALA A 409 -15.54 24.36 -18.95
N ALA A 410 -15.67 25.05 -17.81
CA ALA A 410 -16.59 26.19 -17.68
C ALA A 410 -16.22 27.36 -18.61
N GLU A 411 -14.92 27.63 -18.81
CA GLU A 411 -14.46 28.66 -19.74
C GLU A 411 -14.81 28.30 -21.19
N ALA A 412 -14.60 27.04 -21.61
CA ALA A 412 -15.02 26.56 -22.93
C ALA A 412 -16.54 26.71 -23.14
N ARG A 413 -17.34 26.34 -22.13
CA ARG A 413 -18.80 26.49 -22.14
C ARG A 413 -19.26 27.94 -22.26
N SER A 414 -18.48 28.88 -21.73
CA SER A 414 -18.82 30.32 -21.80
C SER A 414 -18.91 30.85 -23.24
N ALA A 415 -18.31 30.13 -24.21
CA ALA A 415 -18.39 30.44 -25.63
C ALA A 415 -19.73 30.04 -26.29
N GLY A 416 -20.56 29.23 -25.61
CA GLY A 416 -21.86 28.78 -26.12
C GLY A 416 -22.01 27.27 -26.29
N LEU A 417 -21.14 26.46 -25.66
CA LEU A 417 -21.27 25.01 -25.60
C LEU A 417 -22.06 24.58 -24.35
N ASP A 418 -22.82 23.50 -24.46
CA ASP A 418 -23.69 22.99 -23.39
C ASP A 418 -22.92 22.11 -22.41
N ASP A 419 -22.45 20.93 -22.80
CA ASP A 419 -21.52 20.09 -22.03
C ASP A 419 -20.12 20.01 -22.66
N VAL A 420 -19.08 19.93 -21.83
CA VAL A 420 -17.69 19.81 -22.29
C VAL A 420 -17.00 18.69 -21.53
N MET A 421 -16.64 17.63 -22.26
CA MET A 421 -15.76 16.55 -21.79
C MET A 421 -14.30 17.00 -21.97
N LEU A 422 -13.69 17.51 -20.90
CA LEU A 422 -12.28 17.94 -20.91
C LEU A 422 -11.37 16.83 -20.39
N VAL A 423 -10.68 16.17 -21.31
CA VAL A 423 -9.73 15.09 -21.07
C VAL A 423 -8.34 15.65 -20.79
N ASP A 424 -7.66 15.14 -19.77
CA ASP A 424 -6.22 15.27 -19.62
C ASP A 424 -5.55 14.14 -20.40
N ALA A 425 -4.73 14.48 -21.38
CA ALA A 425 -4.06 13.46 -22.18
C ALA A 425 -3.05 12.64 -21.37
N HIS A 426 -2.51 13.20 -20.28
CA HIS A 426 -1.62 12.51 -19.34
C HIS A 426 -0.47 11.74 -20.02
N ASN A 427 0.20 12.40 -20.96
CA ASN A 427 1.02 11.77 -22.00
C ASN A 427 2.46 12.29 -22.09
N SER A 428 3.00 12.86 -21.00
CA SER A 428 4.37 13.38 -20.93
C SER A 428 4.74 13.70 -19.47
N ASN A 429 5.42 12.77 -18.81
CA ASN A 429 5.81 12.92 -17.40
C ASN A 429 7.25 12.44 -17.19
N ASN A 430 8.03 13.15 -16.39
CA ASN A 430 9.44 12.82 -16.14
C ASN A 430 9.65 12.08 -14.81
N GLY A 431 8.63 11.37 -14.33
CA GLY A 431 8.64 10.64 -13.08
C GLY A 431 8.76 11.57 -11.86
N LEU A 432 9.53 11.13 -10.86
CA LEU A 432 9.79 11.88 -9.63
C LEU A 432 11.07 12.72 -9.69
N GLU A 433 11.58 13.00 -10.90
CA GLU A 433 12.81 13.74 -11.10
C GLU A 433 12.58 15.26 -11.17
N GLY A 434 13.41 16.04 -10.46
CA GLY A 434 13.39 17.51 -10.53
C GLY A 434 12.67 18.21 -9.36
N GLU A 435 12.68 19.55 -9.38
CA GLU A 435 12.04 20.39 -8.36
C GLU A 435 10.56 20.70 -8.68
N ASP A 436 10.17 20.61 -9.96
CA ASP A 436 8.80 20.75 -10.44
C ASP A 436 8.28 19.36 -10.82
N LEU A 437 7.35 18.84 -10.02
CA LEU A 437 6.71 17.54 -10.25
C LEU A 437 5.64 17.58 -11.34
N GLY A 438 5.42 18.72 -12.00
CA GLY A 438 4.49 18.79 -13.12
C GLY A 438 3.02 19.00 -12.74
N HIS A 439 2.67 19.06 -11.45
CA HIS A 439 1.28 19.26 -11.01
C HIS A 439 0.70 20.60 -11.50
N VAL A 440 -0.49 20.54 -12.09
CA VAL A 440 -1.23 21.72 -12.55
C VAL A 440 -2.25 22.12 -11.50
N THR A 441 -1.84 23.03 -10.62
CA THR A 441 -2.62 23.48 -9.46
C THR A 441 -3.30 24.84 -9.70
N PRO A 442 -4.40 25.18 -9.00
CA PRO A 442 -5.05 26.48 -9.09
C PRO A 442 -4.08 27.64 -8.84
N GLY A 443 -4.04 28.57 -9.79
CA GLY A 443 -3.17 29.75 -9.72
C GLY A 443 -1.76 29.53 -10.27
N SER A 444 -1.42 28.30 -10.68
CA SER A 444 -0.22 28.04 -11.46
C SER A 444 -0.33 28.63 -12.87
N ARG A 445 0.80 28.92 -13.52
CA ARG A 445 0.81 29.37 -14.91
C ARG A 445 0.14 28.36 -15.85
N ARG A 446 0.50 27.07 -15.72
CA ARG A 446 -0.09 25.97 -16.49
C ARG A 446 -1.61 25.91 -16.35
N SER A 447 -2.16 26.22 -15.17
CA SER A 447 -3.62 26.27 -14.98
C SER A 447 -4.29 27.38 -15.80
N PHE A 448 -3.70 28.59 -15.84
CA PHE A 448 -4.24 29.68 -16.65
C PHE A 448 -4.09 29.43 -18.15
N ASP A 449 -2.97 28.81 -18.55
CA ASP A 449 -2.71 28.38 -19.92
C ASP A 449 -3.81 27.42 -20.41
N MET A 450 -4.16 26.39 -19.61
CA MET A 450 -5.24 25.46 -19.95
C MET A 450 -6.62 26.13 -19.97
N ILE A 451 -6.95 26.93 -18.96
CA ILE A 451 -8.26 27.61 -18.89
C ILE A 451 -8.46 28.50 -20.12
N THR A 452 -7.46 29.32 -20.46
CA THR A 452 -7.51 30.23 -21.60
C THR A 452 -7.52 29.44 -22.92
N GLY A 453 -6.74 28.37 -23.01
CA GLY A 453 -6.73 27.47 -24.17
C GLY A 453 -8.09 26.80 -24.40
N ALA A 454 -8.77 26.35 -23.34
CA ALA A 454 -10.10 25.77 -23.40
C ALA A 454 -11.15 26.78 -23.87
N GLY A 455 -11.11 28.02 -23.37
CA GLY A 455 -11.93 29.11 -23.89
C GLY A 455 -11.74 29.36 -25.38
N ALA A 456 -10.48 29.39 -25.83
CA ALA A 456 -10.15 29.56 -27.25
C ALA A 456 -10.60 28.38 -28.13
N VAL A 457 -10.63 27.16 -27.61
CA VAL A 457 -11.26 26.00 -28.28
C VAL A 457 -12.77 26.22 -28.40
N GLY A 458 -13.44 26.58 -27.31
CA GLY A 458 -14.88 26.86 -27.31
C GLY A 458 -15.29 27.89 -28.35
N GLU A 459 -14.60 29.03 -28.40
CA GLU A 459 -14.85 30.08 -29.40
C GLU A 459 -14.67 29.58 -30.84
N ARG A 460 -13.64 28.77 -31.10
CA ARG A 460 -13.38 28.21 -32.44
C ARG A 460 -14.40 27.16 -32.86
N LEU A 461 -14.90 26.35 -31.92
CA LEU A 461 -15.89 25.30 -32.21
C LEU A 461 -17.25 25.87 -32.62
N VAL A 462 -17.67 26.96 -32.01
CA VAL A 462 -18.95 27.62 -32.35
C VAL A 462 -18.96 28.12 -33.81
N ASP A 463 -17.80 28.55 -34.33
CA ASP A 463 -17.64 29.04 -35.70
C ASP A 463 -17.13 27.97 -36.69
N ALA A 464 -16.87 26.74 -36.23
CA ALA A 464 -16.28 25.68 -37.05
C ALA A 464 -17.27 25.13 -38.09
N GLU A 465 -16.72 24.62 -39.20
CA GLU A 465 -17.53 23.92 -40.21
C GLU A 465 -18.14 22.65 -39.60
N ARG A 466 -19.41 22.40 -39.93
CA ARG A 466 -20.21 21.29 -39.42
C ARG A 466 -20.65 20.34 -40.54
N GLY A 467 -20.81 19.07 -40.21
CA GLY A 467 -21.27 18.04 -41.12
C GLY A 467 -21.58 16.72 -40.41
N GLN A 468 -21.97 15.72 -41.20
CA GLN A 468 -22.20 14.37 -40.70
C GLN A 468 -20.89 13.76 -40.18
N PRO A 469 -20.83 13.30 -38.92
CA PRO A 469 -19.69 12.53 -38.44
C PRO A 469 -19.73 11.10 -38.99
N ASN A 470 -18.60 10.65 -39.51
CA ASN A 470 -18.28 9.24 -39.68
C ASN A 470 -17.27 8.83 -38.62
N LEU A 471 -17.46 7.66 -38.01
CA LEU A 471 -16.55 7.12 -37.00
C LEU A 471 -16.11 5.72 -37.42
N GLY A 472 -14.81 5.48 -37.31
CA GLY A 472 -14.23 4.14 -37.35
C GLY A 472 -13.36 3.91 -36.13
N VAL A 473 -13.27 2.65 -35.70
CA VAL A 473 -12.57 2.27 -34.48
C VAL A 473 -11.71 1.03 -34.68
N ALA A 474 -10.61 0.94 -33.94
CA ALA A 474 -9.74 -0.22 -33.92
C ALA A 474 -9.15 -0.44 -32.53
N TRP A 475 -8.75 -1.67 -32.24
CA TRP A 475 -8.24 -2.08 -30.94
C TRP A 475 -7.26 -3.25 -31.06
N ASP A 476 -6.17 -3.18 -30.28
CA ASP A 476 -5.26 -4.30 -30.02
C ASP A 476 -5.02 -4.40 -28.50
N GLU A 477 -5.06 -5.62 -27.95
CA GLU A 477 -4.70 -5.89 -26.55
C GLU A 477 -3.20 -5.68 -26.31
N THR A 478 -2.40 -5.69 -27.39
CA THR A 478 -0.93 -5.66 -27.42
C THR A 478 -0.30 -6.92 -26.81
N PRO A 479 0.97 -7.24 -27.11
CA PRO A 479 1.65 -8.39 -26.53
C PRO A 479 2.23 -8.14 -25.12
N TRP A 480 2.12 -6.91 -24.61
CA TRP A 480 2.76 -6.46 -23.38
C TRP A 480 1.90 -6.74 -22.15
N GLU A 481 2.56 -6.94 -21.00
CA GLU A 481 1.90 -7.15 -19.70
C GLU A 481 2.02 -5.89 -18.83
N PRO A 482 1.29 -5.78 -17.70
CA PRO A 482 1.37 -4.62 -16.81
C PRO A 482 2.79 -4.28 -16.33
N GLU A 483 3.65 -5.28 -16.20
CA GLU A 483 5.06 -5.11 -15.85
C GLU A 483 5.88 -4.37 -16.93
N ASP A 484 5.41 -4.36 -18.18
CA ASP A 484 6.00 -3.63 -19.30
C ASP A 484 5.43 -2.20 -19.43
N GLY A 485 4.45 -1.82 -18.61
CA GLY A 485 3.84 -0.48 -18.60
C GLY A 485 2.55 -0.37 -19.41
N ILE A 486 1.99 -1.48 -19.89
CA ILE A 486 0.73 -1.52 -20.64
C ILE A 486 -0.32 -2.36 -19.91
N GLY A 487 -1.50 -1.78 -19.70
CA GLY A 487 -2.65 -2.41 -19.07
C GLY A 487 -3.46 -3.31 -20.01
N PRO A 488 -4.46 -4.02 -19.46
CA PRO A 488 -5.23 -5.04 -20.19
C PRO A 488 -6.07 -4.50 -21.35
N LEU A 489 -6.31 -3.19 -21.44
CA LEU A 489 -7.05 -2.60 -22.55
C LEU A 489 -6.18 -2.29 -23.78
N GLY A 490 -4.85 -2.41 -23.68
CA GLY A 490 -3.92 -2.24 -24.79
C GLY A 490 -4.03 -0.86 -25.46
N VAL A 491 -4.08 -0.83 -26.80
CA VAL A 491 -4.18 0.40 -27.60
C VAL A 491 -5.53 0.47 -28.30
N ARG A 492 -6.23 1.59 -28.14
CA ARG A 492 -7.55 1.86 -28.72
C ARG A 492 -7.50 3.11 -29.58
N VAL A 493 -8.10 3.04 -30.77
CA VAL A 493 -8.11 4.15 -31.72
C VAL A 493 -9.51 4.46 -32.19
N ALA A 494 -9.84 5.74 -32.22
CA ALA A 494 -11.03 6.28 -32.86
C ALA A 494 -10.61 7.31 -33.93
N VAL A 495 -11.09 7.15 -35.16
CA VAL A 495 -10.92 8.13 -36.24
C VAL A 495 -12.27 8.72 -36.58
N LEU A 496 -12.39 10.04 -36.44
CA LEU A 496 -13.58 10.82 -36.78
C LEU A 496 -13.35 11.59 -38.06
N GLU A 497 -14.29 11.49 -38.99
CA GLU A 497 -14.29 12.24 -40.26
C GLU A 497 -15.54 13.12 -40.36
N VAL A 498 -15.34 14.43 -40.57
CA VAL A 498 -16.41 15.39 -40.86
C VAL A 498 -16.02 16.14 -42.13
N GLY A 499 -16.75 15.90 -43.21
CA GLY A 499 -16.36 16.38 -44.54
C GLY A 499 -15.06 15.72 -44.99
N ASP A 500 -14.06 16.52 -45.35
CA ASP A 500 -12.72 16.03 -45.73
C ASP A 500 -11.73 16.06 -44.55
N HIS A 501 -12.18 16.42 -43.34
CA HIS A 501 -11.32 16.62 -42.16
C HIS A 501 -11.35 15.41 -41.24
N ARG A 502 -10.18 14.82 -40.96
CA ARG A 502 -10.01 13.62 -40.12
C ARG A 502 -9.28 13.91 -38.83
N THR A 503 -9.77 13.33 -37.73
CA THR A 503 -9.19 13.45 -36.39
C THR A 503 -8.99 12.07 -35.78
N ALA A 504 -7.76 11.75 -35.37
CA ALA A 504 -7.45 10.51 -34.67
C ALA A 504 -7.29 10.75 -33.16
N TYR A 505 -7.98 9.93 -32.37
CA TYR A 505 -7.82 9.84 -30.92
C TYR A 505 -7.26 8.46 -30.58
N VAL A 506 -6.05 8.44 -30.04
CA VAL A 506 -5.36 7.22 -29.61
C VAL A 506 -5.36 7.18 -28.09
N LEU A 507 -5.79 6.07 -27.51
CA LEU A 507 -5.77 5.83 -26.07
C LEU A 507 -4.92 4.60 -25.78
N VAL A 508 -3.84 4.79 -25.04
CA VAL A 508 -2.96 3.70 -24.59
C VAL A 508 -3.31 3.40 -23.13
N ASP A 509 -3.62 2.14 -22.83
CA ASP A 509 -3.88 1.72 -21.45
C ASP A 509 -2.57 1.64 -20.68
N GLY A 510 -2.30 2.64 -19.87
CA GLY A 510 -1.06 2.79 -19.12
C GLY A 510 -1.21 3.93 -18.13
N ASN A 511 -0.19 4.15 -17.30
CA ASN A 511 -0.15 5.28 -16.36
C ASN A 511 0.05 6.59 -17.15
N ASN A 512 1.30 7.05 -17.28
CA ASN A 512 1.70 8.20 -18.09
C ASN A 512 2.63 7.73 -19.22
N MET A 513 3.22 8.66 -19.98
CA MET A 513 4.09 8.35 -21.10
C MET A 513 5.45 9.05 -20.98
N GLU A 514 6.50 8.37 -21.42
CA GLU A 514 7.86 8.92 -21.46
C GLU A 514 7.93 10.21 -22.28
N PRO A 515 8.72 11.21 -21.83
CA PRO A 515 8.99 12.45 -22.52
C PRO A 515 9.31 12.29 -24.02
N GLY A 516 8.48 12.88 -24.86
CA GLY A 516 8.70 12.95 -26.30
C GLY A 516 8.14 11.77 -27.11
N LEU A 517 7.79 10.65 -26.48
CA LEU A 517 7.18 9.49 -27.16
C LEU A 517 5.86 9.88 -27.83
N ARG A 518 5.01 10.67 -27.16
CA ARG A 518 3.78 11.21 -27.77
C ARG A 518 4.05 12.01 -29.05
N GLY A 519 5.15 12.77 -29.09
CA GLY A 519 5.55 13.50 -30.29
C GLY A 519 5.85 12.55 -31.44
N THR A 520 6.66 11.53 -31.18
CA THR A 520 7.00 10.46 -32.13
C THR A 520 5.76 9.74 -32.66
N LEU A 521 4.82 9.39 -31.78
CA LEU A 521 3.57 8.74 -32.17
C LEU A 521 2.70 9.64 -33.06
N VAL A 522 2.46 10.89 -32.66
CA VAL A 522 1.64 11.82 -33.46
C VAL A 522 2.28 12.15 -34.80
N ASP A 523 3.61 12.27 -34.86
CA ASP A 523 4.33 12.55 -36.11
C ASP A 523 4.33 11.35 -37.07
N ALA A 524 4.16 10.12 -36.57
CA ALA A 524 4.08 8.90 -37.37
C ALA A 524 2.68 8.63 -37.96
N ILE A 525 1.64 9.23 -37.37
CA ILE A 525 0.26 9.10 -37.85
C ILE A 525 0.08 9.95 -39.11
N GLU A 526 -0.14 9.29 -40.25
CA GLU A 526 -0.41 9.94 -41.53
C GLU A 526 -1.92 9.92 -41.88
N GLY A 527 -2.34 10.73 -42.85
CA GLY A 527 -3.71 10.66 -43.39
C GLY A 527 -4.82 11.28 -42.52
N VAL A 528 -4.45 12.00 -41.46
CA VAL A 528 -5.36 12.77 -40.60
C VAL A 528 -4.90 14.22 -40.45
N ASP A 529 -5.82 15.13 -40.21
CA ASP A 529 -5.53 16.56 -40.03
C ASP A 529 -5.07 16.85 -38.60
N HIS A 530 -5.68 16.20 -37.62
CA HIS A 530 -5.31 16.28 -36.21
C HIS A 530 -5.21 14.89 -35.60
N ALA A 531 -4.24 14.71 -34.71
CA ALA A 531 -4.14 13.51 -33.87
C ALA A 531 -3.75 13.89 -32.43
N GLU A 532 -4.26 13.14 -31.46
CA GLU A 532 -3.83 13.23 -30.07
C GLU A 532 -3.72 11.83 -29.46
N VAL A 533 -2.70 11.65 -28.62
CA VAL A 533 -2.42 10.38 -27.93
C VAL A 533 -2.64 10.63 -26.45
N MET A 534 -3.41 9.77 -25.80
CA MET A 534 -3.80 9.87 -24.40
C MET A 534 -3.43 8.57 -23.68
N THR A 535 -3.36 8.62 -22.35
CA THR A 535 -3.34 7.42 -21.51
C THR A 535 -4.61 7.32 -20.66
N THR A 536 -4.85 6.13 -20.11
CA THR A 536 -5.97 5.86 -19.19
C THR A 536 -5.67 6.21 -17.73
N ASP A 537 -4.39 6.42 -17.42
CA ASP A 537 -3.85 6.44 -16.06
C ASP A 537 -4.21 5.17 -15.25
N THR A 538 -4.17 3.99 -15.89
CA THR A 538 -4.46 2.75 -15.16
C THR A 538 -3.37 2.45 -14.15
N HIS A 539 -3.75 2.31 -12.87
CA HIS A 539 -2.82 1.97 -11.79
C HIS A 539 -2.52 0.47 -11.67
N ILE A 540 -3.10 -0.37 -12.54
CA ILE A 540 -2.75 -1.80 -12.64
C ILE A 540 -1.25 -1.96 -12.96
N VAL A 541 -0.66 -1.05 -13.75
CA VAL A 541 0.76 -1.09 -14.12
C VAL A 541 1.69 -0.65 -12.97
N ASN A 542 1.16 -0.02 -11.91
CA ASN A 542 1.92 0.58 -10.81
C ASN A 542 2.01 -0.33 -9.55
N THR A 543 2.06 -1.67 -9.72
CA THR A 543 2.04 -2.61 -8.58
C THR A 543 3.40 -2.81 -7.91
N VAL A 544 4.49 -2.78 -8.68
CA VAL A 544 5.86 -3.03 -8.20
C VAL A 544 6.69 -1.76 -8.12
N GLU A 545 6.57 -0.92 -9.13
CA GLU A 545 7.20 0.39 -9.24
C GLU A 545 6.12 1.45 -9.35
N ALA A 546 6.37 2.60 -8.74
CA ALA A 546 5.42 3.71 -8.69
C ALA A 546 5.40 4.50 -10.01
N ASP A 547 6.48 4.37 -10.79
CA ASP A 547 6.78 5.03 -12.05
C ASP A 547 6.96 3.97 -13.16
N ASN A 548 5.85 3.46 -13.68
CA ASN A 548 5.84 2.52 -14.81
C ASN A 548 5.12 3.14 -16.02
N GLN A 549 5.83 4.00 -16.74
CA GLN A 549 5.30 4.77 -17.85
C GLN A 549 5.34 4.00 -19.18
N VAL A 550 4.42 4.33 -20.08
CA VAL A 550 4.44 3.89 -21.47
C VAL A 550 5.73 4.39 -22.14
N GLY A 551 6.51 3.46 -22.69
CA GLY A 551 7.82 3.73 -23.31
C GLY A 551 9.04 3.46 -22.42
N ALA A 552 8.85 3.24 -21.11
CA ALA A 552 9.98 3.01 -20.21
C ALA A 552 10.63 1.62 -20.39
N ALA A 553 9.81 0.59 -20.65
CA ALA A 553 10.24 -0.80 -20.78
C ALA A 553 10.06 -1.40 -22.19
N ILE A 554 9.23 -0.79 -23.03
CA ILE A 554 8.86 -1.29 -24.37
C ILE A 554 9.69 -0.64 -25.48
N ASP A 555 9.68 -1.25 -26.67
CA ASP A 555 10.31 -0.69 -27.85
C ASP A 555 9.37 0.34 -28.52
N ASP A 556 9.79 1.60 -28.55
CA ASP A 556 9.04 2.71 -29.14
C ASP A 556 8.66 2.46 -30.61
N ASP A 557 9.54 1.82 -31.41
CA ASP A 557 9.26 1.55 -32.82
C ASP A 557 8.14 0.51 -32.98
N GLU A 558 8.02 -0.44 -32.05
CA GLU A 558 6.94 -1.44 -32.02
C GLU A 558 5.61 -0.80 -31.64
N LEU A 559 5.59 0.10 -30.66
CA LEU A 559 4.39 0.87 -30.31
C LEU A 559 3.93 1.77 -31.45
N VAL A 560 4.86 2.46 -32.13
CA VAL A 560 4.56 3.27 -33.31
C VAL A 560 3.92 2.41 -34.41
N ALA A 561 4.44 1.21 -34.66
CA ALA A 561 3.89 0.30 -35.67
C ALA A 561 2.45 -0.12 -35.33
N ILE A 562 2.18 -0.50 -34.07
CA ILE A 562 0.82 -0.87 -33.63
C ILE A 562 -0.13 0.31 -33.76
N VAL A 563 0.25 1.50 -33.28
CA VAL A 563 -0.61 2.70 -33.31
C VAL A 563 -0.94 3.09 -34.76
N THR A 564 0.04 3.11 -35.64
CA THR A 564 -0.19 3.47 -37.06
C THR A 564 -1.06 2.45 -37.77
N GLU A 565 -0.85 1.14 -37.54
CA GLU A 565 -1.71 0.09 -38.07
C GLU A 565 -3.16 0.23 -37.57
N LEU A 566 -3.36 0.52 -36.28
CA LEU A 566 -4.70 0.71 -35.72
C LEU A 566 -5.39 1.98 -36.24
N VAL A 567 -4.65 3.06 -36.51
CA VAL A 567 -5.22 4.24 -37.17
C VAL A 567 -5.68 3.91 -38.58
N ASP A 568 -4.89 3.18 -39.36
CA ASP A 568 -5.27 2.76 -40.70
C ASP A 568 -6.52 1.85 -40.67
N GLN A 569 -6.57 0.89 -39.75
CA GLN A 569 -7.75 0.03 -39.55
C GLN A 569 -8.99 0.82 -39.15
N ALA A 570 -8.85 1.79 -38.23
CA ALA A 570 -9.94 2.65 -37.82
C ALA A 570 -10.40 3.56 -38.97
N ALA A 571 -9.50 4.05 -39.81
CA ALA A 571 -9.86 4.82 -41.00
C ALA A 571 -10.59 3.97 -42.06
N ASP A 572 -10.26 2.68 -42.19
CA ASP A 572 -10.96 1.73 -43.06
C ASP A 572 -12.36 1.35 -42.53
N ASP A 573 -12.61 1.53 -41.23
CA ASP A 573 -13.88 1.25 -40.53
C ASP A 573 -14.82 2.47 -40.45
N LEU A 574 -14.52 3.57 -41.15
CA LEU A 574 -15.37 4.77 -41.14
C LEU A 574 -16.79 4.48 -41.67
N GLU A 575 -17.79 4.74 -40.83
CA GLU A 575 -19.21 4.72 -41.21
C GLU A 575 -19.98 5.87 -40.55
N PRO A 576 -21.12 6.31 -41.12
CA PRO A 576 -21.93 7.37 -40.53
C PRO A 576 -22.44 6.99 -39.13
N VAL A 577 -22.33 7.93 -38.19
CA VAL A 577 -22.82 7.76 -36.81
C VAL A 577 -23.64 8.96 -36.35
N GLU A 578 -24.49 8.74 -35.36
CA GLU A 578 -25.02 9.80 -34.51
C GLU A 578 -24.19 9.83 -33.22
N ALA A 579 -23.96 11.03 -32.68
CA ALA A 579 -23.22 11.25 -31.45
C ALA A 579 -24.10 12.00 -30.44
N GLY A 580 -23.84 11.83 -29.16
CA GLY A 580 -24.47 12.66 -28.12
C GLY A 580 -23.73 12.54 -26.80
N MET A 581 -23.79 13.60 -26.00
CA MET A 581 -23.12 13.70 -24.71
C MET A 581 -24.15 13.95 -23.61
N ALA A 582 -23.85 13.47 -22.40
CA ALA A 582 -24.56 13.83 -21.19
C ALA A 582 -23.63 13.72 -19.99
N SER A 583 -23.96 14.42 -18.91
CA SER A 583 -23.25 14.34 -17.64
C SER A 583 -24.19 14.11 -16.47
N GLU A 584 -23.86 13.16 -15.61
CA GLU A 584 -24.53 12.93 -14.32
C GLU A 584 -23.54 13.16 -13.17
N ARG A 585 -24.01 13.47 -11.97
CA ARG A 585 -23.14 13.64 -10.79
C ARG A 585 -23.24 12.44 -9.85
N ALA A 586 -22.11 11.81 -9.56
CA ALA A 586 -21.99 10.76 -8.56
C ALA A 586 -21.54 11.35 -7.21
N ALA A 587 -22.12 10.87 -6.12
CA ALA A 587 -21.61 11.08 -4.77
C ALA A 587 -20.71 9.89 -4.42
N VAL A 588 -19.40 10.10 -4.33
CA VAL A 588 -18.42 9.04 -4.04
C VAL A 588 -17.49 9.45 -2.91
N THR A 589 -16.95 8.47 -2.21
CA THR A 589 -15.89 8.70 -1.24
C THR A 589 -14.53 8.72 -1.93
N VAL A 590 -13.79 9.82 -1.77
CA VAL A 590 -12.41 9.99 -2.24
C VAL A 590 -11.47 10.23 -1.07
N PHE A 591 -10.16 10.27 -1.29
CA PHE A 591 -9.24 10.68 -0.21
C PHE A 591 -9.53 12.07 0.34
N GLY A 592 -9.88 13.03 -0.52
CA GLY A 592 -10.16 14.40 -0.13
C GLY A 592 -8.91 15.28 -0.09
N ASN A 593 -9.13 16.59 -0.18
CA ASN A 593 -8.07 17.58 -0.29
C ASN A 593 -7.11 17.52 0.91
N ASP A 594 -5.81 17.62 0.67
CA ASP A 594 -4.72 17.61 1.68
C ASP A 594 -4.55 16.30 2.48
N ARG A 595 -5.43 15.29 2.31
CA ARG A 595 -5.38 14.04 3.09
C ARG A 595 -4.22 13.16 2.67
N THR A 596 -3.97 13.08 1.38
CA THR A 596 -2.89 12.27 0.81
C THR A 596 -1.52 12.77 1.27
N GLU A 597 -1.30 14.09 1.26
CA GLU A 597 -0.07 14.71 1.77
C GLU A 597 0.06 14.59 3.30
N THR A 598 -1.06 14.73 4.02
CA THR A 598 -1.09 14.55 5.48
C THR A 598 -0.74 13.11 5.88
N LEU A 599 -1.27 12.10 5.18
CA LEU A 599 -0.92 10.69 5.39
C LEU A 599 0.56 10.45 5.11
N ALA A 600 1.06 10.91 3.96
CA ALA A 600 2.44 10.69 3.53
C ALA A 600 3.43 11.38 4.48
N SER A 601 3.18 12.63 4.88
CA SER A 601 4.01 13.35 5.84
C SER A 601 4.02 12.69 7.23
N HIS A 602 2.87 12.19 7.70
CA HIS A 602 2.79 11.44 8.95
C HIS A 602 3.49 10.08 8.88
N ALA A 603 3.37 9.36 7.76
CA ALA A 603 4.08 8.11 7.53
C ALA A 603 5.61 8.33 7.54
N ASN A 604 6.10 9.36 6.83
CA ASN A 604 7.53 9.69 6.80
C ASN A 604 8.07 10.19 8.14
N ALA A 605 7.30 11.02 8.86
CA ALA A 605 7.63 11.40 10.22
C ALA A 605 7.72 10.17 11.15
N MET A 606 6.85 9.18 10.94
CA MET A 606 6.84 7.94 11.70
C MET A 606 8.02 7.02 11.38
N ILE A 607 8.37 6.85 10.10
CA ILE A 607 9.54 6.05 9.70
C ILE A 607 10.83 6.67 10.25
N SER A 608 10.97 7.99 10.13
CA SER A 608 12.17 8.71 10.59
C SER A 608 12.32 8.76 12.12
N MET A 609 11.23 8.99 12.87
CA MET A 609 11.29 9.08 14.34
C MET A 609 11.07 7.75 15.05
N GLY A 610 10.36 6.81 14.43
CA GLY A 610 9.91 5.56 15.05
C GLY A 610 11.06 4.70 15.57
N ALA A 611 12.13 4.55 14.78
CA ALA A 611 13.32 3.80 15.20
C ALA A 611 14.02 4.45 16.41
N THR A 612 14.17 5.78 16.40
CA THR A 612 14.78 6.54 17.50
C THR A 612 13.94 6.45 18.78
N LEU A 613 12.61 6.57 18.64
CA LEU A 613 11.68 6.44 19.75
C LEU A 613 11.67 5.00 20.33
N ALA A 614 11.67 3.98 19.47
CA ALA A 614 11.77 2.59 19.88
C ALA A 614 13.07 2.34 20.65
N ALA A 615 14.20 2.82 20.12
CA ALA A 615 15.50 2.73 20.77
C ALA A 615 15.50 3.43 22.15
N ALA A 616 14.94 4.63 22.26
CA ALA A 616 14.83 5.35 23.53
C ALA A 616 13.99 4.58 24.56
N VAL A 617 12.85 4.01 24.17
CA VAL A 617 12.01 3.18 25.04
C VAL A 617 12.75 1.91 25.48
N ILE A 618 13.43 1.22 24.56
CA ILE A 618 14.22 0.02 24.85
C ILE A 618 15.33 0.35 25.87
N VAL A 619 16.09 1.42 25.64
CA VAL A 619 17.16 1.86 26.56
C VAL A 619 16.59 2.20 27.94
N ALA A 620 15.47 2.91 28.01
CA ALA A 620 14.83 3.26 29.27
C ALA A 620 14.38 2.02 30.06
N VAL A 621 13.71 1.08 29.38
CA VAL A 621 13.23 -0.17 29.98
C VAL A 621 14.40 -1.07 30.42
N LEU A 622 15.47 -1.16 29.63
CA LEU A 622 16.69 -1.88 30.00
C LEU A 622 17.37 -1.24 31.22
N ALA A 623 17.50 0.08 31.27
CA ALA A 623 18.09 0.79 32.41
C ALA A 623 17.27 0.58 33.70
N ILE A 624 15.93 0.63 33.62
CA ILE A 624 15.05 0.31 34.74
C ILE A 624 15.25 -1.14 35.18
N SER A 625 15.39 -2.07 34.23
CA SER A 625 15.62 -3.48 34.54
C SER A 625 16.93 -3.69 35.27
N VAL A 626 18.04 -3.12 34.77
CA VAL A 626 19.35 -3.18 35.44
C VAL A 626 19.26 -2.62 36.86
N PHE A 627 18.53 -1.52 37.06
CA PHE A 627 18.30 -0.96 38.39
C PHE A 627 17.49 -1.91 39.29
N LEU A 628 16.44 -2.56 38.76
CA LEU A 628 15.66 -3.54 39.50
C LEU A 628 16.47 -4.78 39.88
N PHE A 629 17.32 -5.29 38.97
CA PHE A 629 18.24 -6.40 39.25
C PHE A 629 19.31 -6.01 40.26
N ALA A 630 19.81 -4.76 40.25
CA ALA A 630 20.78 -4.29 41.24
C ALA A 630 20.19 -4.09 42.65
N LEU A 631 18.87 -3.84 42.75
CA LEU A 631 18.15 -3.79 44.02
C LEU A 631 17.68 -5.16 44.49
N ALA A 632 17.59 -6.12 43.57
CA ALA A 632 17.26 -7.50 43.87
C ALA A 632 18.45 -8.12 44.64
#